data_AF-A0A934R381-F1
#
_entry.id   AF-A0A934R381-F1
#
_cell.length_a   1.000
_cell.length_b   1.000
_cell.length_c   1.000
_cell.angle_alpha   90.00
_cell.angle_beta   90.00
_cell.angle_gamma   90.00
#
_symmetry.space_group_name_H-M   'P 1'
#
loop_
_entity.id
_entity.type
_entity.pdbx_description
1 polymer ?
#
loop_
_entity_poly.entity_id
_entity_poly.type
_entity_poly.pdbx_seq_one_letter_code
_entity_poly.pdbx_strand_id
1 'polypeptide(L)'
;MPVYAFADRTRIVRTTAYTCSEDDHLIYGNKNATGTTLRYTDRVRSAAADWSFYPVGTTFRIKGLPYLYVVDDYGSALLGTGTIDIYKPSKDIMNQWGTRTVEMTVVQWGSMTRSAELLSKRTNYDHCKKMLANIVRQRPDLVTMAKL
;
A
#
# COMPACT_ATOMS: atom_id res chain seq x y z
N MET A 1 -11.45 -3.86 -11.80
CA MET A 1 -10.88 -2.49 -11.70
C MET A 1 -10.22 -2.15 -13.03
N PRO A 2 -10.24 -0.89 -13.49
CA PRO A 2 -9.56 -0.51 -14.71
C PRO A 2 -8.06 -0.77 -14.59
N VAL A 3 -7.44 -1.19 -15.68
CA VAL A 3 -5.97 -1.37 -15.77
C VAL A 3 -5.37 -0.04 -16.24
N TYR A 4 -4.38 0.46 -15.51
CA TYR A 4 -3.74 1.75 -15.79
C TYR A 4 -2.26 1.55 -16.09
N ALA A 5 -1.73 2.25 -17.09
CA ALA A 5 -0.29 2.32 -17.31
C ALA A 5 0.37 3.16 -16.19
N PHE A 6 1.67 2.97 -15.93
CA PHE A 6 2.41 3.79 -14.95
C PHE A 6 2.39 5.30 -15.28
N ALA A 7 2.24 5.66 -16.56
CA ALA A 7 2.09 7.03 -17.01
C ALA A 7 0.73 7.64 -16.60
N ASP A 8 -0.30 6.82 -16.43
CA ASP A 8 -1.64 7.25 -16.03
C ASP A 8 -1.67 7.50 -14.52
N ARG A 9 -1.49 8.75 -14.13
CA ARG A 9 -1.41 9.16 -12.73
C ARG A 9 -2.78 9.30 -12.07
N THR A 10 -3.80 9.71 -12.81
CA THR A 10 -5.17 9.84 -12.30
C THR A 10 -5.91 8.53 -12.49
N ARG A 11 -6.46 7.99 -11.40
CA ARG A 11 -7.03 6.65 -11.35
C ARG A 11 -8.28 6.61 -10.50
N ILE A 12 -9.27 5.87 -10.97
CA ILE A 12 -10.42 5.42 -10.18
C ILE A 12 -10.03 4.13 -9.46
N VAL A 13 -10.05 4.17 -8.12
CA VAL A 13 -9.56 3.10 -7.27
C VAL A 13 -10.55 2.83 -6.15
N ARG A 14 -10.79 1.54 -5.86
CA ARG A 14 -11.49 1.14 -4.64
C ARG A 14 -10.57 1.34 -3.44
N THR A 15 -11.10 1.97 -2.41
CA THR A 15 -10.45 2.14 -1.13
C THR A 15 -11.27 1.50 -0.02
N THR A 16 -10.57 0.89 0.91
CA THR A 16 -11.09 0.45 2.21
C THR A 16 -10.43 1.26 3.32
N ALA A 17 -10.68 0.93 4.58
CA ALA A 17 -9.91 1.45 5.71
C ALA A 17 -9.55 0.33 6.67
N TYR A 18 -8.41 0.50 7.35
CA TYR A 18 -7.92 -0.38 8.41
C TYR A 18 -7.49 0.46 9.62
N THR A 19 -7.34 -0.21 10.77
CA THR A 19 -6.80 0.38 12.00
C THR A 19 -5.84 -0.58 12.67
N CYS A 20 -4.86 -0.04 13.38
CA CYS A 20 -3.90 -0.85 14.15
C CYS A 20 -4.53 -1.60 15.34
N SER A 21 -5.80 -1.34 15.63
CA SER A 21 -6.60 -2.04 16.65
C SER A 21 -7.40 -3.22 16.10
N GLU A 22 -7.19 -3.61 14.84
CA GLU A 22 -7.70 -4.87 14.29
C GLU A 22 -6.81 -6.04 14.71
N ASP A 23 -7.42 -7.23 14.88
CA ASP A 23 -6.78 -8.38 15.54
C ASP A 23 -5.50 -8.84 14.83
N ASP A 24 -5.48 -8.74 13.50
CA ASP A 24 -4.34 -9.08 12.65
C ASP A 24 -3.20 -8.04 12.69
N HIS A 25 -3.46 -6.86 13.27
CA HIS A 25 -2.50 -5.77 13.40
C HIS A 25 -1.94 -5.59 14.83
N LEU A 26 -2.56 -6.21 15.83
CA LEU A 26 -2.17 -6.06 17.25
C LEU A 26 -0.70 -6.37 17.51
N ILE A 27 -0.15 -7.40 16.86
CA ILE A 27 1.24 -7.83 17.02
C ILE A 27 2.27 -6.81 16.48
N TYR A 28 1.84 -5.92 15.60
CA TYR A 28 2.68 -4.87 15.00
C TYR A 28 2.53 -3.52 15.72
N GLY A 29 1.55 -3.41 16.61
CA GLY A 29 1.23 -2.17 17.32
C GLY A 29 0.92 -1.05 16.33
N ASN A 30 1.55 0.10 16.52
CA ASN A 30 1.36 1.27 15.65
C ASN A 30 2.40 1.36 14.51
N LYS A 31 3.10 0.27 14.17
CA LYS A 31 4.14 0.28 13.14
C LYS A 31 3.60 -0.23 11.80
N ASN A 32 3.97 0.46 10.72
CA ASN A 32 3.71 0.00 9.35
C ASN A 32 4.76 -1.01 8.87
N ALA A 33 4.54 -1.60 7.69
CA ALA A 33 5.47 -2.55 7.08
C ALA A 33 6.89 -2.02 6.81
N THR A 34 7.14 -0.70 6.83
CA THR A 34 8.50 -0.14 6.73
C THR A 34 9.23 -0.02 8.07
N GLY A 35 8.55 -0.29 9.19
CA GLY A 35 9.10 -0.22 10.54
C GLY A 35 8.94 1.14 11.24
N THR A 36 8.27 2.10 10.60
CA THR A 36 7.95 3.42 11.16
C THR A 36 6.53 3.48 11.71
N THR A 37 6.22 4.48 12.53
CA THR A 37 4.87 4.67 13.06
C THR A 37 3.86 5.05 11.96
N LEU A 38 2.68 4.45 12.02
CA LEU A 38 1.52 4.76 11.19
C LEU A 38 1.13 6.24 11.35
N ARG A 39 0.89 6.91 10.23
CA ARG A 39 0.65 8.36 10.21
C ARG A 39 -0.81 8.67 9.95
N TYR A 40 -1.37 9.55 10.78
CA TYR A 40 -2.66 10.18 10.57
C TYR A 40 -2.61 11.65 10.99
N THR A 41 -1.95 12.47 10.17
CA THR A 41 -1.82 13.91 10.41
C THR A 41 -2.64 14.71 9.40
N ASP A 42 -2.70 16.03 9.58
CA ASP A 42 -3.35 16.94 8.63
C ASP A 42 -2.60 17.10 7.31
N ARG A 43 -1.37 16.60 7.23
CA ARG A 43 -0.53 16.66 6.02
C ARG A 43 -0.39 15.31 5.36
N VAL A 44 -0.05 14.29 6.15
CA VAL A 44 0.33 12.96 5.66
C VAL A 44 -0.44 11.86 6.38
N ARG A 45 -0.95 10.91 5.59
CA ARG A 45 -1.65 9.72 6.05
C ARG A 45 -1.06 8.44 5.45
N SER A 46 -0.93 7.41 6.27
CA SER A 46 -0.47 6.09 5.84
C SER A 46 -1.54 5.35 5.04
N ALA A 47 -1.08 4.50 4.13
CA ALA A 47 -1.93 3.65 3.31
C ALA A 47 -1.24 2.30 3.09
N ALA A 48 -2.05 1.25 3.01
CA ALA A 48 -1.61 -0.08 2.61
C ALA A 48 -2.01 -0.37 1.16
N ALA A 49 -1.16 -1.07 0.43
CA ALA A 49 -1.48 -1.52 -0.92
C ALA A 49 -0.67 -2.77 -1.29
N ASP A 50 -1.04 -3.40 -2.40
CA ASP A 50 -0.14 -4.33 -3.08
C ASP A 50 1.08 -3.58 -3.64
N TRP A 51 2.27 -3.86 -3.12
CA TRP A 51 3.50 -3.20 -3.52
C TRP A 51 3.96 -3.52 -4.94
N SER A 52 3.40 -4.54 -5.58
CA SER A 52 3.61 -4.79 -7.00
C SER A 52 2.75 -3.89 -7.92
N PHE A 53 1.75 -3.20 -7.36
CA PHE A 53 0.91 -2.23 -8.08
C PHE A 53 1.26 -0.79 -7.66
N TYR A 54 1.36 -0.55 -6.35
CA TYR A 54 1.75 0.72 -5.77
C TYR A 54 2.97 0.49 -4.87
N PRO A 55 4.19 0.61 -5.40
CA PRO A 55 5.40 0.32 -4.65
C PRO A 55 5.51 1.17 -3.40
N VAL A 56 6.25 0.67 -2.41
CA VAL A 56 6.47 1.36 -1.14
C VAL A 56 7.05 2.76 -1.38
N GLY A 57 6.49 3.74 -0.70
CA GLY A 57 6.79 5.16 -0.89
C GLY A 57 5.94 5.86 -1.96
N THR A 58 5.03 5.16 -2.65
CA THR A 58 4.10 5.82 -3.59
C THR A 58 3.27 6.85 -2.84
N THR A 59 3.26 8.09 -3.33
CA THR A 59 2.49 9.17 -2.76
C THR A 59 1.36 9.58 -3.70
N PHE A 60 0.18 9.84 -3.15
CA PHE A 60 -1.00 10.18 -3.92
C PHE A 60 -1.92 11.13 -3.16
N ARG A 61 -2.82 11.79 -3.90
CA ARG A 61 -3.92 12.59 -3.37
C ARG A 61 -5.24 11.98 -3.76
N ILE A 62 -6.23 12.09 -2.88
CA ILE A 62 -7.61 11.72 -3.18
C ILE A 62 -8.39 13.00 -3.49
N LYS A 63 -9.16 13.01 -4.59
CA LYS A 63 -9.96 14.16 -5.00
C LYS A 63 -10.90 14.59 -3.87
N GLY A 64 -10.92 15.90 -3.58
CA GLY A 64 -11.75 16.49 -2.53
C GLY A 64 -11.20 16.35 -1.11
N LEU A 65 -10.03 15.75 -0.91
CA LEU A 65 -9.38 15.66 0.40
C LEU A 65 -8.03 16.42 0.40
N PRO A 66 -7.69 17.13 1.49
CA PRO A 66 -6.50 17.98 1.55
C PRO A 66 -5.22 17.22 1.88
N TYR A 67 -5.29 15.90 2.10
CA TYR A 67 -4.18 15.10 2.62
C TYR A 67 -3.31 14.52 1.50
N LEU A 68 -2.02 14.39 1.79
CA LEU A 68 -1.14 13.49 1.04
C LEU A 68 -1.19 12.10 1.68
N TYR A 69 -1.30 11.07 0.86
CA TYR A 69 -1.26 9.68 1.29
C TYR A 69 0.06 9.05 0.85
N VAL A 70 0.60 8.17 1.69
CA VAL A 70 1.85 7.47 1.41
C VAL A 70 1.61 5.98 1.60
N VAL A 71 1.94 5.19 0.57
CA VAL A 71 1.97 3.73 0.67
C VAL A 71 3.21 3.33 1.47
N ASP A 72 3.03 3.03 2.75
CA ASP A 72 4.08 2.58 3.66
C ASP A 72 3.73 1.25 4.36
N ASP A 73 2.61 0.66 3.96
CA ASP A 73 2.11 -0.61 4.48
C ASP A 73 1.62 -1.54 3.37
N TYR A 74 1.33 -2.80 3.70
CA TYR A 74 0.68 -3.76 2.82
C TYR A 74 -0.27 -4.68 3.59
N GLY A 75 -1.14 -5.40 2.88
CA GLY A 75 -2.04 -6.39 3.47
C GLY A 75 -2.28 -7.57 2.52
N SER A 76 -2.48 -8.76 3.09
CA SER A 76 -2.71 -9.98 2.32
C SER A 76 -3.95 -9.90 1.43
N ALA A 77 -5.02 -9.26 1.93
CA ALA A 77 -6.28 -9.03 1.21
C ALA A 77 -6.16 -8.05 0.02
N LEU A 78 -5.05 -7.29 -0.08
CA LEU A 78 -4.86 -6.28 -1.11
C LEU A 78 -4.20 -6.84 -2.38
N LEU A 79 -3.49 -7.96 -2.26
CA LEU A 79 -2.74 -8.62 -3.34
C LEU A 79 -3.60 -8.82 -4.60
N GLY A 80 -3.16 -8.26 -5.73
CA GLY A 80 -3.80 -8.40 -7.04
C GLY A 80 -5.12 -7.67 -7.22
N THR A 81 -5.62 -6.96 -6.19
CA THR A 81 -6.94 -6.30 -6.25
C THR A 81 -6.87 -4.88 -6.82
N GLY A 82 -5.70 -4.24 -6.71
CA GLY A 82 -5.54 -2.80 -6.95
C GLY A 82 -6.22 -1.88 -5.92
N THR A 83 -6.75 -2.45 -4.83
CA THR A 83 -7.34 -1.70 -3.70
C THR A 83 -6.26 -1.00 -2.90
N ILE A 84 -6.57 0.20 -2.40
CA ILE A 84 -5.73 0.89 -1.41
C ILE A 84 -6.48 0.98 -0.08
N ASP A 85 -5.86 0.52 0.98
CA ASP A 85 -6.42 0.58 2.33
C ASP A 85 -5.93 1.82 3.06
N ILE A 86 -6.84 2.64 3.58
CA ILE A 86 -6.49 3.92 4.21
C ILE A 86 -6.42 3.74 5.73
N TYR A 87 -5.25 4.00 6.33
CA TYR A 87 -5.09 3.92 7.78
C TYR A 87 -5.98 4.94 8.50
N LYS A 88 -6.71 4.48 9.52
CA LYS A 88 -7.49 5.29 10.45
C LYS A 88 -7.07 4.99 11.90
N PRO A 89 -7.06 6.00 12.79
CA PRO A 89 -6.57 5.83 14.16
C PRO A 89 -7.58 5.16 15.09
N SER A 90 -8.85 4.98 14.67
CA SER A 90 -9.88 4.30 15.45
C SER A 90 -10.89 3.57 14.56
N LYS A 91 -11.57 2.56 15.13
CA LYS A 91 -12.65 1.82 14.45
C LYS A 91 -13.81 2.72 14.02
N ASP A 92 -14.14 3.74 14.80
CA ASP A 92 -15.22 4.67 14.45
C ASP A 92 -14.90 5.45 13.17
N ILE A 93 -13.68 5.99 13.05
CA ILE A 93 -13.23 6.72 11.87
C ILE A 93 -13.06 5.77 10.67
N MET A 94 -12.62 4.53 10.93
CA MET A 94 -12.57 3.45 9.93
C MET A 94 -13.96 3.16 9.36
N ASN A 95 -14.97 3.00 10.21
CA ASN A 95 -16.35 2.75 9.80
C ASN A 95 -16.97 3.93 9.05
N GLN A 96 -16.69 5.17 9.48
CA GLN A 96 -17.10 6.38 8.76
C GLN A 96 -16.49 6.48 7.35
N TRP A 97 -15.28 5.95 7.16
CA TRP A 97 -14.70 5.83 5.84
C TRP A 97 -15.36 4.71 5.02
N GLY A 98 -15.45 3.50 5.56
CA GLY A 98 -16.06 2.36 4.86
C GLY A 98 -15.40 2.05 3.50
N THR A 99 -16.02 1.15 2.74
CA THR A 99 -15.57 0.87 1.36
C THR A 99 -16.14 1.90 0.41
N ARG A 100 -15.29 2.51 -0.41
CA ARG A 100 -15.71 3.48 -1.44
C ARG A 100 -14.79 3.46 -2.65
N THR A 101 -15.27 3.99 -3.76
CA THR A 101 -14.44 4.23 -4.95
C THR A 101 -14.09 5.71 -5.00
N VAL A 102 -12.82 6.02 -5.19
CA VAL A 102 -12.32 7.40 -5.23
C VAL A 102 -11.52 7.65 -6.50
N GLU A 103 -11.52 8.89 -6.94
CA GLU A 103 -10.52 9.38 -7.89
C GLU A 103 -9.28 9.80 -7.10
N MET A 104 -8.14 9.18 -7.40
CA MET A 104 -6.85 9.57 -6.85
C MET A 104 -5.91 10.03 -7.96
N THR A 105 -4.91 10.83 -7.59
CA THR A 105 -3.80 11.22 -8.47
C THR A 105 -2.48 10.86 -7.82
N VAL A 106 -1.68 10.04 -8.49
CA VAL A 106 -0.32 9.70 -8.07
C VAL A 106 0.59 10.92 -8.22
N VAL A 107 1.11 11.40 -7.09
CA VAL A 107 2.04 12.52 -7.01
C VAL A 107 3.46 12.04 -7.30
N GLN A 108 3.84 10.90 -6.71
CA GLN A 108 5.15 10.29 -6.93
C GLN A 108 5.04 8.77 -6.81
N TRP A 109 5.63 8.05 -7.74
CA TRP A 109 5.76 6.59 -7.64
C TRP A 109 6.79 6.21 -6.58
N GLY A 110 6.47 5.15 -5.83
CA GLY A 110 7.40 4.53 -4.91
C GLY A 110 8.49 3.73 -5.62
N SER A 111 9.27 2.99 -4.84
CA SER A 111 10.42 2.25 -5.35
C SER A 111 10.17 0.74 -5.40
N MET A 112 10.10 0.17 -6.60
CA MET A 112 10.07 -1.29 -6.82
C MET A 112 11.28 -2.00 -6.19
N THR A 113 12.49 -1.42 -6.28
CA THR A 113 13.71 -1.97 -5.69
C THR A 113 13.57 -2.10 -4.18
N ARG A 114 13.25 -1.00 -3.49
CA ARG A 114 12.95 -1.00 -2.06
C ARG A 114 11.82 -1.95 -1.65
N SER A 115 10.74 -2.03 -2.43
CA SER A 115 9.70 -3.02 -2.20
C SER A 115 10.24 -4.45 -2.26
N ALA A 116 11.04 -4.78 -3.29
CA ALA A 116 11.65 -6.10 -3.43
C ALA A 116 12.58 -6.43 -2.26
N GLU A 117 13.45 -5.51 -1.84
CA GLU A 117 14.35 -5.68 -0.69
C GLU A 117 13.62 -5.96 0.64
N LEU A 118 12.47 -5.32 0.86
CA LEU A 118 11.67 -5.52 2.07
C LEU A 118 10.90 -6.84 2.01
N LEU A 119 10.35 -7.19 0.85
CA LEU A 119 9.56 -8.40 0.65
C LEU A 119 10.41 -9.68 0.62
N SER A 120 11.65 -9.61 0.12
CA SER A 120 12.57 -10.76 0.10
C SER A 120 12.83 -11.32 1.50
N LYS A 121 12.85 -10.45 2.51
CA LYS A 121 13.00 -10.82 3.92
C LYS A 121 11.74 -11.43 4.55
N ARG A 122 10.64 -11.56 3.79
CA ARG A 122 9.30 -11.90 4.28
C ARG A 122 8.60 -12.97 3.43
N THR A 123 9.37 -13.72 2.66
CA THR A 123 8.88 -14.74 1.71
C THR A 123 8.21 -15.94 2.36
N ASN A 124 8.32 -16.10 3.69
CA ASN A 124 7.53 -17.06 4.47
C ASN A 124 6.02 -16.79 4.38
N TYR A 125 5.60 -15.56 4.08
CA TYR A 125 4.22 -15.22 3.82
C TYR A 125 3.93 -15.29 2.32
N ASP A 126 2.94 -16.10 1.94
CA ASP A 126 2.58 -16.35 0.52
C ASP A 126 2.27 -15.05 -0.24
N HIS A 127 1.57 -14.10 0.39
CA HIS A 127 1.27 -12.80 -0.23
C HIS A 127 2.53 -11.97 -0.51
N CYS A 128 3.51 -11.96 0.40
CA CYS A 128 4.80 -11.30 0.18
C CYS A 128 5.58 -11.94 -0.97
N LYS A 129 5.60 -13.27 -1.02
CA LYS A 129 6.24 -14.03 -2.10
C LYS A 129 5.61 -13.71 -3.46
N LYS A 130 4.28 -13.64 -3.52
CA LYS A 130 3.54 -13.29 -4.75
C LYS A 130 3.78 -11.84 -5.18
N MET A 131 3.76 -10.87 -4.26
CA MET A 131 4.12 -9.48 -4.57
C MET A 131 5.55 -9.39 -5.13
N LEU A 132 6.52 -10.05 -4.50
CA LEU A 132 7.91 -10.08 -4.96
C LEU A 132 8.03 -10.68 -6.37
N ALA A 133 7.36 -11.82 -6.61
CA ALA A 133 7.34 -12.44 -7.93
C ALA A 133 6.75 -11.51 -9.00
N ASN A 134 5.68 -10.77 -8.68
CA ASN A 134 5.08 -9.80 -9.60
C ASN A 134 6.02 -8.62 -9.87
N ILE A 135 6.75 -8.13 -8.88
CA ILE A 135 7.77 -7.09 -9.06
C ILE A 135 8.86 -7.58 -10.01
N VAL A 136 9.39 -8.80 -9.80
CA VAL A 136 10.43 -9.38 -10.67
C VAL A 136 9.94 -9.58 -12.10
N ARG A 137 8.67 -9.96 -12.31
CA ARG A 137 8.09 -10.04 -13.66
C ARG A 137 8.08 -8.69 -14.37
N GLN A 138 7.78 -7.60 -13.64
CA GLN A 138 7.78 -6.24 -14.19
C GLN A 138 9.19 -5.65 -14.33
N ARG A 139 10.12 -6.08 -13.46
CA ARG A 139 11.50 -5.62 -13.36
C ARG A 139 12.45 -6.82 -13.25
N PRO A 140 12.75 -7.51 -14.37
CA PRO A 140 13.60 -8.69 -14.37
C PRO A 140 15.02 -8.44 -13.83
N ASP A 141 15.48 -7.19 -13.88
CA ASP A 141 16.75 -6.75 -13.30
C ASP A 141 16.81 -6.93 -11.77
N LEU A 142 15.66 -7.04 -11.09
CA LEU A 142 15.58 -7.26 -9.64
C LEU A 142 15.56 -8.73 -9.23
N VAL A 143 15.78 -9.68 -10.16
CA VAL A 143 15.71 -11.12 -9.87
C VAL A 143 16.66 -11.56 -8.76
N THR A 144 17.81 -10.90 -8.61
CA THR A 144 18.80 -11.20 -7.55
C THR A 144 18.23 -10.97 -6.16
N MET A 145 17.30 -10.03 -6.00
CA MET A 145 16.61 -9.76 -4.73
C MET A 145 15.61 -10.86 -4.36
N ALA A 146 15.17 -11.68 -5.32
CA ALA A 146 14.20 -12.76 -5.09
C ALA A 146 14.84 -14.15 -4.91
N LYS A 147 16.17 -14.25 -4.99
CA LYS A 147 16.93 -15.51 -4.81
C LYS A 147 17.48 -15.69 -3.39
N LEU A 148 17.17 -14.77 -2.47
CA LEU A 148 17.46 -14.82 -1.04
C LEU A 148 16.19 -15.19 -0.26
#